data_AF-A0A5B8A4Q2-F1
#
_entry.id   AF-A0A5B8A4Q2-F1
#
_cell.length_a   1.000
_cell.length_b   1.000
_cell.length_c   1.000
_cell.angle_alpha   90.00
_cell.angle_beta   90.00
_cell.angle_gamma   90.00
#
_symmetry.space_group_name_H-M   'P 1'
#
loop_
_entity.id
_entity.type
_entity.pdbx_description
1 polymer ?
#
loop_
_entity_poly.entity_id
_entity_poly.type
_entity_poly.pdbx_seq_one_letter_code
_entity_poly.pdbx_strand_id
1 'polypeptide(L)'
;MNIQEYIESGILEQYALGELSEAERADVERLAAEHPQIREELNVITDALGAYAQAHAQAPPAGMRERVLSGWQAAIKHDTGAPESQSAAAPQPQAAPVAESVVRQMPVNQEYTQEAPAARFNWMMAAAVVLLLLSAVGNLLLYTRWKEAESSLAIAQSEQARVASSVQAVQRTLGYRTQELAILRSDQFHSVTLAGMPVAPTARAKVLYNPATRKVYVDVHSLPTPPSGKQYQLWALDNGKPIDAGMLAAATAAGDSLQQMKDVASAQAFAMTVEEAGGSANPTMSTLTVMGKM
;
A
#
# COMPACT_ATOMS: atom_id res chain seq x y z
N MET A 1 1.72 -27.47 6.62
CA MET A 1 1.76 -26.03 6.87
C MET A 1 2.46 -25.38 5.69
N ASN A 2 1.88 -24.36 5.07
CA ASN A 2 2.59 -23.54 4.10
C ASN A 2 3.34 -22.44 4.88
N ILE A 3 4.68 -22.52 4.91
CA ILE A 3 5.51 -21.61 5.70
C ILE A 3 5.37 -20.16 5.19
N GLN A 4 5.20 -19.99 3.88
CA GLN A 4 5.02 -18.67 3.27
C GLN A 4 3.71 -18.02 3.72
N GLU A 5 2.62 -18.79 3.72
CA GLU A 5 1.31 -18.32 4.18
C GLU A 5 1.29 -18.02 5.68
N TYR A 6 2.10 -18.75 6.47
CA TYR A 6 2.27 -18.48 7.89
C TYR A 6 3.05 -17.19 8.16
N ILE A 7 4.10 -16.92 7.38
CA ILE A 7 4.84 -15.66 7.43
C ILE A 7 3.94 -14.49 7.01
N GLU A 8 3.16 -14.65 5.94
CA GLU A 8 2.25 -13.61 5.43
C GLU A 8 0.99 -13.42 6.29
N SER A 9 0.77 -14.25 7.31
CA SER A 9 -0.43 -14.19 8.16
C SER A 9 -0.45 -13.01 9.14
N GLY A 10 0.68 -12.34 9.37
CA GLY A 10 0.79 -11.24 10.32
C GLY A 10 0.99 -11.67 11.78
N ILE A 11 1.17 -12.97 12.05
CA ILE A 11 1.32 -13.50 13.41
C ILE A 11 2.70 -13.20 14.01
N LEU A 12 3.74 -13.05 13.18
CA LEU A 12 5.11 -12.79 13.63
C LEU A 12 5.29 -11.34 14.09
N GLU A 13 4.58 -10.41 13.46
CA GLU A 13 4.50 -9.01 13.83
C GLU A 13 3.76 -8.83 15.16
N GLN A 14 2.64 -9.53 15.34
CA GLN A 14 1.90 -9.56 16.61
C GLN A 14 2.73 -10.18 17.74
N TYR A 15 3.52 -11.22 17.44
CA TYR A 15 4.48 -11.80 18.37
C TYR A 15 5.52 -10.76 18.80
N ALA A 16 6.13 -10.06 17.84
CA ALA A 16 7.19 -9.08 18.11
C ALA A 16 6.68 -7.85 18.90
N LEU A 17 5.41 -7.48 18.72
CA LEU A 17 4.74 -6.41 19.47
C LEU A 17 4.25 -6.87 20.86
N GLY A 18 4.27 -8.17 21.15
CA GLY A 18 3.79 -8.74 22.41
C GLY A 18 2.26 -8.77 22.54
N GLU A 19 1.54 -8.80 21.43
CA GLU A 19 0.06 -8.80 21.40
C GLU A 19 -0.55 -10.21 21.47
N LEU A 20 0.25 -11.26 21.24
CA LEU A 20 -0.22 -12.64 21.24
C LEU A 20 -0.56 -13.17 22.64
N SER A 21 -1.52 -14.09 22.69
CA SER A 21 -1.78 -14.89 23.89
C SER A 21 -0.59 -15.81 24.21
N GLU A 22 -0.53 -16.30 25.45
CA GLU A 22 0.55 -17.20 25.89
C GLU A 22 0.59 -18.51 25.08
N ALA A 23 -0.58 -19.01 24.64
CA ALA A 23 -0.68 -20.21 23.81
C ALA A 23 -0.14 -19.97 22.39
N GLU A 24 -0.54 -18.88 21.75
CA GLU A 24 -0.08 -18.51 20.40
C GLU A 24 1.42 -18.20 20.39
N ARG A 25 1.91 -17.55 21.45
CA ARG A 25 3.34 -17.29 21.64
C ARG A 25 4.15 -18.58 21.70
N ALA A 26 3.69 -19.57 22.47
CA ALA A 26 4.35 -20.87 22.56
C ALA A 26 4.35 -21.62 21.21
N ASP A 27 3.28 -21.49 20.43
CA ASP A 27 3.22 -22.06 19.08
C ASP A 27 4.19 -21.38 18.10
N VAL A 28 4.29 -20.05 18.14
CA VAL A 28 5.29 -19.30 17.34
C VAL A 28 6.70 -19.72 17.73
N GLU A 29 7.02 -19.82 19.02
CA GLU A 29 8.35 -20.23 19.50
C GLU A 29 8.71 -21.66 19.07
N ARG A 30 7.75 -22.59 19.15
CA ARG A 30 7.91 -23.97 18.69
C ARG A 30 8.16 -24.01 17.18
N LEU A 31 7.34 -23.33 16.39
CA LEU A 31 7.48 -23.28 14.94
C LEU A 31 8.79 -22.59 14.51
N ALA A 32 9.23 -21.56 15.24
CA ALA A 32 10.51 -20.88 15.01
C ALA A 32 11.73 -21.71 15.45
N ALA A 33 11.54 -22.80 16.22
CA ALA A 33 12.58 -23.78 16.50
C ALA A 33 12.64 -24.88 15.42
N GLU A 34 11.49 -25.23 14.85
CA GLU A 34 11.36 -26.24 13.79
C GLU A 34 11.72 -25.70 12.39
N HIS A 35 11.47 -24.42 12.13
CA HIS A 35 11.63 -23.78 10.82
C HIS A 35 12.55 -22.55 10.87
N PRO A 36 13.78 -22.64 10.32
CA PRO A 36 14.73 -21.52 10.29
C PRO A 36 14.20 -20.29 9.55
N GLN A 37 13.32 -20.45 8.56
CA GLN A 37 12.74 -19.33 7.83
C GLN A 37 11.88 -18.42 8.73
N ILE A 38 11.13 -19.01 9.65
CA ILE A 38 10.29 -18.27 10.60
C ILE A 38 11.17 -17.51 11.60
N ARG A 39 12.29 -18.14 12.02
CA ARG A 39 13.28 -17.49 12.87
C ARG A 39 13.91 -16.27 12.20
N GLU A 40 14.28 -16.41 10.93
CA GLU A 40 14.90 -15.32 10.19
C GLU A 40 13.94 -14.13 10.03
N GLU A 41 12.68 -14.40 9.68
CA GLU A 41 11.67 -13.36 9.57
C GLU A 41 11.43 -12.64 10.90
N LEU A 42 11.37 -13.38 12.01
CA LEU A 42 11.27 -12.79 13.35
C LEU A 42 12.46 -11.89 13.69
N ASN A 43 13.68 -12.26 13.27
CA ASN A 43 14.85 -11.42 13.48
C ASN A 43 14.73 -10.12 12.67
N VAL A 44 14.34 -10.21 11.39
CA VAL A 44 14.13 -9.04 10.52
C VAL A 44 13.11 -8.07 11.13
N ILE A 45 11.98 -8.58 11.61
CA ILE A 45 10.94 -7.78 12.26
C ILE A 45 11.47 -7.13 13.54
N THR A 46 12.19 -7.88 14.37
CA THR A 46 12.75 -7.39 15.64
C THR A 46 13.81 -6.31 15.42
N ASP A 47 14.67 -6.48 14.43
CA ASP A 47 15.70 -5.50 14.08
C ASP A 47 15.08 -4.21 13.54
N ALA A 48 14.03 -4.31 12.73
CA ALA A 48 13.27 -3.17 12.25
C ALA A 48 12.62 -2.38 13.40
N LEU A 49 12.00 -3.08 14.36
CA LEU A 49 11.46 -2.47 15.59
C LEU A 49 12.58 -1.84 16.44
N GLY A 50 13.75 -2.47 16.52
CA GLY A 50 14.92 -1.93 17.21
C GLY A 50 15.42 -0.63 16.58
N ALA A 51 15.51 -0.57 15.26
CA ALA A 51 15.88 0.65 14.53
C ALA A 51 14.87 1.78 14.77
N TYR A 52 13.58 1.46 14.76
CA TYR A 52 12.51 2.41 15.09
C TYR A 52 12.64 2.92 16.54
N ALA A 53 12.80 2.01 17.50
CA ALA A 53 12.97 2.36 18.91
C ALA A 53 14.20 3.25 19.15
N GLN A 54 15.30 3.00 18.43
CA GLN A 54 16.51 3.80 18.52
C GLN A 54 16.33 5.19 17.92
N ALA A 55 15.64 5.30 16.79
CA ALA A 55 15.31 6.59 16.17
C ALA A 55 14.42 7.47 17.07
N HIS A 56 13.60 6.84 17.92
CA HIS A 56 12.69 7.51 18.86
C HIS A 56 13.17 7.46 20.32
N ALA A 57 14.45 7.17 20.57
CA ALA A 57 15.00 7.04 21.90
C ALA A 57 14.93 8.37 22.68
N GLN A 58 14.38 8.31 23.90
CA GLN A 58 14.34 9.46 24.81
C GLN A 58 15.40 9.30 25.90
N ALA A 59 16.04 10.41 26.25
CA ALA A 59 17.04 10.41 27.32
C ALA A 59 16.38 10.02 28.65
N PRO A 60 16.84 8.95 29.31
CA PRO A 60 16.29 8.57 30.60
C PRO A 60 16.61 9.63 31.67
N PRO A 61 15.75 9.78 32.71
CA PRO A 61 16.02 10.68 33.82
C PRO A 61 17.39 10.42 34.48
N ALA A 62 18.04 11.49 34.93
CA ALA A 62 19.30 11.39 35.68
C ALA A 62 19.17 10.40 36.86
N GLY A 63 20.20 9.58 37.08
CA GLY A 63 20.19 8.57 38.14
C GLY A 63 19.43 7.28 37.82
N MET A 64 18.82 7.14 36.62
CA MET A 64 18.12 5.89 36.23
C MET A 64 19.08 4.71 36.14
N ARG A 65 20.29 4.90 35.60
CA ARG A 65 21.33 3.86 35.51
C ARG A 65 21.65 3.31 36.89
N GLU A 66 21.89 4.18 37.87
CA GLU A 66 22.23 3.84 39.24
C GLU A 66 21.06 3.14 39.95
N ARG A 67 19.82 3.59 39.73
CA ARG A 67 18.60 2.93 40.23
C ARG A 67 18.41 1.52 39.67
N VAL A 68 18.64 1.32 38.38
CA VAL A 68 18.52 -0.01 37.75
C VAL A 68 19.62 -0.94 38.25
N LEU A 69 20.87 -0.47 38.31
CA LEU A 69 22.00 -1.26 38.80
C LEU A 69 21.84 -1.64 40.29
N SER A 70 21.43 -0.68 41.12
CA SER A 70 21.14 -0.97 42.54
C SER A 70 19.96 -1.91 42.70
N GLY A 71 18.90 -1.77 41.89
CA GLY A 71 17.76 -2.68 41.88
C GLY A 71 18.14 -4.11 41.51
N TRP A 72 19.02 -4.30 40.52
CA TRP A 72 19.54 -5.62 40.15
C TRP A 72 20.40 -6.24 41.25
N GLN A 73 21.30 -5.45 41.87
CA GLN A 73 22.10 -5.90 43.01
C GLN A 73 21.23 -6.26 44.22
N ALA A 74 20.14 -5.52 44.45
CA ALA A 74 19.19 -5.81 45.50
C ALA A 74 18.37 -7.08 45.20
N ALA A 75 17.94 -7.29 43.94
CA ALA A 75 17.21 -8.50 43.52
C ALA A 75 18.08 -9.76 43.65
N ILE A 76 19.34 -9.69 43.25
CA ILE A 76 20.32 -10.79 43.43
C ILE A 76 20.56 -11.07 44.92
N LYS A 77 20.57 -10.04 45.77
CA LYS A 77 20.68 -10.18 47.23
C LYS A 77 19.38 -10.69 47.87
N HIS A 78 18.22 -10.40 47.29
CA HIS A 78 16.91 -10.77 47.82
C HIS A 78 16.53 -12.23 47.55
N ASP A 79 17.13 -12.88 46.55
CA ASP A 79 17.03 -14.34 46.37
C ASP A 79 17.78 -15.14 47.45
N THR A 80 18.40 -14.45 48.44
CA THR A 80 19.00 -15.05 49.64
C THR A 80 18.43 -14.53 50.96
N GLY A 81 17.27 -13.86 50.99
CA GLY A 81 16.66 -13.51 52.28
C GLY A 81 15.47 -12.56 52.21
N ALA A 82 14.40 -12.93 52.91
CA ALA A 82 13.17 -12.16 53.11
C ALA A 82 13.37 -11.06 54.22
N PRO A 83 12.39 -10.17 54.47
CA PRO A 83 12.56 -8.72 54.37
C PRO A 83 12.57 -7.99 55.74
N GLU A 84 13.10 -6.78 55.79
CA GLU A 84 12.83 -5.85 56.89
C GLU A 84 12.35 -4.49 56.39
N SER A 85 11.13 -4.15 56.81
CA SER A 85 10.57 -2.81 56.79
C SER A 85 11.19 -1.97 57.89
N GLN A 86 11.65 -0.74 57.61
CA GLN A 86 11.70 0.30 58.63
C GLN A 86 11.25 1.65 58.08
N SER A 87 10.08 2.04 58.60
CA SER A 87 9.54 3.39 58.66
C SER A 87 10.20 4.15 59.82
N ALA A 88 10.65 5.38 59.58
CA ALA A 88 10.80 6.44 60.60
C ALA A 88 10.99 7.77 59.85
N ALA A 89 9.95 8.60 59.71
CA ALA A 89 9.49 9.60 60.68
C ALA A 89 10.41 10.82 60.78
N ALA A 90 9.92 11.95 60.26
CA ALA A 90 10.43 13.29 60.52
C ALA A 90 10.08 13.73 61.96
N PRO A 91 10.89 14.64 62.54
CA PRO A 91 10.29 15.82 63.17
C PRO A 91 11.06 17.15 62.92
N GLN A 92 10.30 18.21 62.64
CA GLN A 92 10.55 19.61 63.04
C GLN A 92 9.75 19.89 64.34
N PRO A 93 9.75 21.08 65.00
CA PRO A 93 10.67 22.25 65.06
C PRO A 93 10.93 22.75 66.52
N GLN A 94 11.83 23.74 66.72
CA GLN A 94 11.80 24.78 67.81
C GLN A 94 12.99 25.77 67.60
N ALA A 95 12.78 27.05 67.26
CA ALA A 95 12.35 28.23 68.03
C ALA A 95 13.51 28.98 68.74
N ALA A 96 13.63 30.28 68.43
CA ALA A 96 14.66 31.24 68.87
C ALA A 96 14.39 31.89 70.25
N PRO A 97 15.37 32.65 70.80
CA PRO A 97 15.10 34.06 71.12
C PRO A 97 16.28 35.00 70.75
N VAL A 98 16.08 36.08 69.97
CA VAL A 98 15.80 37.51 70.29
C VAL A 98 16.73 38.24 71.29
N ALA A 99 17.44 39.26 70.76
CA ALA A 99 17.63 40.65 71.22
C ALA A 99 18.99 41.15 70.64
N GLU A 100 19.13 42.33 70.04
CA GLU A 100 18.86 43.62 70.68
C GLU A 100 18.74 44.72 69.61
N SER A 101 17.74 45.59 69.78
CA SER A 101 17.46 46.74 68.94
C SER A 101 18.35 47.93 69.32
N VAL A 102 19.22 48.37 68.41
CA VAL A 102 19.83 49.69 68.49
C VAL A 102 19.23 50.59 67.42
N VAL A 103 18.35 51.47 67.88
CA VAL A 103 17.86 52.65 67.16
C VAL A 103 19.03 53.64 67.03
N ARG A 104 19.41 53.98 65.80
CA ARG A 104 20.15 55.21 65.49
C ARG A 104 19.44 55.99 64.39
N GLN A 105 19.38 57.29 64.62
CA GLN A 105 18.51 58.29 64.02
C GLN A 105 18.84 58.57 62.55
N MET A 106 17.82 59.00 61.81
CA MET A 106 17.89 59.45 60.42
C MET A 106 18.56 60.83 60.32
N PRO A 107 19.57 61.02 59.45
CA PRO A 107 19.79 62.30 58.81
C PRO A 107 18.98 62.35 57.50
N VAL A 108 18.14 63.37 57.39
CA VAL A 108 17.50 63.78 56.14
C VAL A 108 18.59 64.37 55.25
N ASN A 109 19.02 63.61 54.24
CA ASN A 109 19.66 64.15 53.05
C ASN A 109 18.89 63.59 51.83
N GLN A 110 18.17 64.49 51.16
CA GLN A 110 17.67 64.25 49.82
C GLN A 110 18.83 64.41 48.84
N GLU A 111 19.37 63.29 48.38
CA GLU A 111 19.98 63.19 47.06
C GLU A 111 19.30 62.02 46.34
N TYR A 112 18.42 62.38 45.40
CA TYR A 112 17.85 61.42 44.46
C TYR A 112 18.93 61.04 43.45
N THR A 113 19.64 59.96 43.72
CA THR A 113 20.32 59.17 42.70
C THR A 113 19.78 57.74 42.76
N GLN A 114 19.16 57.36 41.66
CA GLN A 114 18.60 56.04 41.40
C GLN A 114 19.67 54.96 41.57
N GLU A 115 19.32 53.84 42.22
CA GLU A 115 19.77 52.49 41.84
C GLU A 115 18.92 51.45 42.58
N ALA A 116 17.89 50.92 41.91
CA ALA A 116 17.32 49.63 42.27
C ALA A 116 18.39 48.55 42.02
N PRO A 117 18.44 47.45 42.80
CA PRO A 117 19.56 46.52 42.70
C PRO A 117 19.51 45.82 41.34
N ALA A 118 20.48 46.12 40.48
CA ALA A 118 20.67 45.50 39.18
C ALA A 118 20.62 43.95 39.23
N ALA A 119 20.89 43.34 40.39
CA ALA A 119 20.79 41.90 40.61
C ALA A 119 19.39 41.30 40.36
N ARG A 120 18.29 41.95 40.76
CA ARG A 120 16.92 41.43 40.53
C ARG A 120 16.49 41.58 39.06
N PHE A 121 16.88 42.69 38.44
CA PHE A 121 16.61 42.96 37.03
C PHE A 121 17.40 41.99 36.12
N ASN A 122 18.67 41.73 36.45
CA ASN A 122 19.51 40.77 35.71
C ASN A 122 18.99 39.33 35.80
N TRP A 123 18.44 38.91 36.96
CA TRP A 123 17.78 37.61 37.09
C TRP A 123 16.45 37.51 36.33
N MET A 124 15.64 38.59 36.31
CA MET A 124 14.42 38.62 35.49
C MET A 124 14.74 38.57 33.99
N MET A 125 15.79 39.28 33.55
CA MET A 125 16.27 39.22 32.16
C MET A 125 16.78 37.82 31.81
N ALA A 126 17.53 37.17 32.70
CA ALA A 126 17.98 35.80 32.51
C ALA A 126 16.80 34.82 32.41
N ALA A 127 15.80 34.93 33.30
CA ALA A 127 14.60 34.10 33.28
C ALA A 127 13.76 34.30 31.99
N ALA A 128 13.63 35.55 31.53
CA ALA A 128 12.91 35.87 30.28
C ALA A 128 13.60 35.27 29.05
N VAL A 129 14.94 35.31 28.98
CA VAL A 129 15.71 34.67 27.91
C VAL A 129 15.52 33.15 27.93
N VAL A 130 15.57 32.51 29.10
CA VAL A 130 15.34 31.07 29.24
C VAL A 130 13.93 30.69 28.78
N LEU A 131 12.89 31.42 29.20
CA LEU A 131 11.51 31.19 28.77
C LEU A 131 11.33 31.41 27.26
N LEU A 132 12.00 32.42 26.70
CA LEU A 132 11.96 32.69 25.26
C LEU A 132 12.61 31.56 24.46
N LEU A 133 13.75 31.03 24.92
CA LEU A 133 14.42 29.90 24.28
C LEU A 133 13.57 28.63 24.36
N LEU A 134 12.98 28.34 25.53
CA LEU A 134 12.06 27.21 25.70
C LEU A 134 10.82 27.34 24.80
N SER A 135 10.26 28.55 24.70
CA SER A 135 9.15 28.84 23.80
C SER A 135 9.54 28.67 22.33
N ALA A 136 10.72 29.17 21.93
CA ALA A 136 11.21 29.02 20.56
C ALA A 136 11.43 27.56 20.18
N VAL A 137 12.05 26.76 21.07
CA VAL A 137 12.22 25.32 20.86
C VAL A 137 10.86 24.61 20.80
N GLY A 138 9.96 24.91 21.74
CA GLY A 138 8.60 24.35 21.74
C GLY A 138 7.82 24.69 20.47
N ASN A 139 7.94 25.93 19.99
CA ASN A 139 7.31 26.38 18.75
C ASN A 139 7.90 25.67 17.52
N LEU A 140 9.23 25.49 17.46
CA LEU A 140 9.88 24.72 16.41
C LEU A 140 9.39 23.27 16.39
N LEU A 141 9.30 22.61 17.55
CA LEU A 141 8.78 21.23 17.65
C LEU A 141 7.31 21.12 17.25
N LEU A 142 6.48 22.10 17.63
CA LEU A 142 5.07 22.17 17.22
C LEU A 142 4.96 22.39 15.71
N TYR A 143 5.78 23.28 15.14
CA TYR A 143 5.78 23.58 13.72
C TYR A 143 6.22 22.37 12.88
N THR A 144 7.25 21.62 13.31
CA THR A 144 7.68 20.40 12.61
C THR A 144 6.58 19.34 12.66
N ARG A 145 5.97 19.11 13.82
CA ARG A 145 4.84 18.16 13.95
C ARG A 145 3.63 18.55 13.11
N TRP A 146 3.31 19.85 13.06
CA TRP A 146 2.21 20.35 12.24
C TRP A 146 2.47 20.12 10.75
N LYS A 147 3.70 20.39 10.30
CA LYS A 147 4.11 20.17 8.90
C LYS A 147 4.15 18.69 8.52
N GLU A 148 4.56 17.81 9.44
CA GLU A 148 4.50 16.35 9.26
C GLU A 148 3.05 15.84 9.19
N ALA A 149 2.15 16.38 10.02
CA ALA A 149 0.73 16.04 10.00
C ALA A 149 0.07 16.46 8.67
N GLU A 150 0.39 17.65 8.15
CA GLU A 150 -0.12 18.11 6.85
C GLU A 150 0.42 17.25 5.69
N SER A 151 1.71 16.90 5.74
CA SER A 151 2.34 16.00 4.77
C SER A 151 1.72 14.58 4.78
N SER A 152 1.54 14.00 5.96
CA SER A 152 0.93 12.67 6.11
C SER A 152 -0.53 12.65 5.65
N LEU A 153 -1.28 13.72 5.90
CA LEU A 153 -2.64 13.87 5.37
C LEU A 153 -2.64 13.91 3.83
N ALA A 154 -1.74 14.68 3.24
CA ALA A 154 -1.61 14.75 1.78
C ALA A 154 -1.23 13.39 1.17
N ILE A 155 -0.31 12.65 1.80
CA ILE A 155 0.07 11.30 1.39
C ILE A 155 -1.13 10.35 1.49
N ALA A 156 -1.83 10.32 2.64
CA ALA A 156 -3.00 9.47 2.84
C ALA A 156 -4.11 9.75 1.81
N GLN A 157 -4.37 11.03 1.51
CA GLN A 157 -5.31 11.42 0.45
C GLN A 157 -4.86 10.93 -0.94
N SER A 158 -3.57 11.05 -1.24
CA SER A 158 -3.02 10.58 -2.53
C SER A 158 -3.11 9.06 -2.67
N GLU A 159 -2.87 8.33 -1.58
CA GLU A 159 -2.98 6.88 -1.54
C GLU A 159 -4.44 6.43 -1.72
N GLN A 160 -5.38 7.09 -1.05
CA GLN A 160 -6.81 6.83 -1.22
C GLN A 160 -7.26 7.06 -2.67
N ALA A 161 -6.80 8.15 -3.31
CA ALA A 161 -7.09 8.42 -4.72
C ALA A 161 -6.51 7.31 -5.63
N ARG A 162 -5.29 6.84 -5.33
CA ARG A 162 -4.65 5.75 -6.05
C ARG A 162 -5.45 4.45 -5.93
N VAL A 163 -5.85 4.06 -4.72
CA VAL A 163 -6.69 2.87 -4.47
C VAL A 163 -8.04 2.99 -5.16
N ALA A 164 -8.70 4.15 -5.10
CA ALA A 164 -9.96 4.37 -5.81
C ALA A 164 -9.80 4.18 -7.32
N SER A 165 -8.72 4.70 -7.91
CA SER A 165 -8.45 4.55 -9.35
C SER A 165 -8.13 3.10 -9.73
N SER A 166 -7.42 2.35 -8.88
CA SER A 166 -7.11 0.94 -9.13
C SER A 166 -8.37 0.07 -9.04
N VAL A 167 -9.20 0.29 -8.02
CA VAL A 167 -10.49 -0.41 -7.87
C VAL A 167 -11.38 -0.15 -9.07
N GLN A 168 -11.48 1.09 -9.55
CA GLN A 168 -12.24 1.41 -10.76
C GLN A 168 -11.68 0.72 -12.01
N ALA A 169 -10.36 0.63 -12.15
CA ALA A 169 -9.73 -0.06 -13.28
C ALA A 169 -10.04 -1.57 -13.25
N VAL A 170 -9.93 -2.21 -12.08
CA VAL A 170 -10.28 -3.62 -11.90
C VAL A 170 -11.76 -3.86 -12.18
N GLN A 171 -12.65 -3.02 -11.67
CA GLN A 171 -14.09 -3.14 -11.92
C GLN A 171 -14.42 -3.01 -13.41
N ARG A 172 -13.78 -2.08 -14.13
CA ARG A 172 -13.93 -1.96 -15.59
C ARG A 172 -13.48 -3.22 -16.33
N THR A 173 -12.32 -3.76 -15.95
CA THR A 173 -11.81 -5.01 -16.53
C THR A 173 -12.74 -6.19 -16.24
N LEU A 174 -13.24 -6.32 -15.01
CA LEU A 174 -14.20 -7.37 -14.65
C LEU A 174 -15.52 -7.22 -15.41
N GLY A 175 -16.02 -5.99 -15.60
CA GLY A 175 -17.21 -5.72 -16.39
C GLY A 175 -17.04 -6.18 -17.85
N TYR A 176 -15.92 -5.83 -18.47
CA TYR A 176 -15.59 -6.26 -19.83
C TYR A 176 -15.52 -7.80 -19.96
N ARG A 177 -14.80 -8.47 -19.04
CA ARG A 177 -14.69 -9.94 -19.03
C ARG A 177 -16.02 -10.65 -18.77
N THR A 178 -16.84 -10.10 -17.87
CA THR A 178 -18.17 -10.65 -17.58
C THR A 178 -19.08 -10.54 -18.81
N GLN A 179 -19.00 -9.44 -19.54
CA GLN A 179 -19.74 -9.27 -20.79
C GLN A 179 -19.26 -10.22 -21.89
N GLU A 180 -17.95 -10.42 -22.03
CA GLU A 180 -17.35 -11.40 -22.95
C GLU A 180 -17.88 -12.83 -22.65
N LEU A 181 -17.87 -13.24 -21.37
CA LEU A 181 -18.44 -14.52 -20.94
C LEU A 181 -19.95 -14.61 -21.18
N ALA A 182 -20.69 -13.52 -21.02
CA ALA A 182 -22.13 -13.50 -21.29
C ALA A 182 -22.42 -13.73 -22.78
N ILE A 183 -21.62 -13.16 -23.69
CA ILE A 183 -21.72 -13.40 -25.14
C ILE A 183 -21.40 -14.86 -25.45
N LEU A 184 -20.32 -15.40 -24.87
CA LEU A 184 -19.89 -16.80 -25.09
C LEU A 184 -20.89 -17.84 -24.55
N ARG A 185 -21.65 -17.49 -23.50
CA ARG A 185 -22.65 -18.37 -22.86
C ARG A 185 -24.06 -18.15 -23.39
N SER A 186 -24.30 -17.11 -24.18
CA SER A 186 -25.62 -16.79 -24.69
C SER A 186 -26.03 -17.78 -25.78
N ASP A 187 -27.27 -18.23 -25.69
CA ASP A 187 -27.96 -19.04 -26.70
C ASP A 187 -28.38 -18.24 -27.95
N GLN A 188 -28.35 -16.90 -27.88
CA GLN A 188 -28.69 -16.02 -29.01
C GLN A 188 -27.55 -15.90 -30.03
N PHE A 189 -26.32 -16.24 -29.63
CA PHE A 189 -25.16 -16.24 -30.50
C PHE A 189 -24.93 -17.63 -31.09
N HIS A 190 -25.00 -17.73 -32.41
CA HIS A 190 -24.61 -18.92 -33.15
C HIS A 190 -23.10 -18.95 -33.27
N SER A 191 -22.48 -20.04 -32.80
CA SER A 191 -21.03 -20.24 -32.89
C SER A 191 -20.68 -20.95 -34.19
N VAL A 192 -19.89 -20.30 -35.03
CA VAL A 192 -19.40 -20.81 -36.31
C VAL A 192 -17.90 -21.07 -36.20
N THR A 193 -17.49 -22.32 -36.34
CA THR A 193 -16.06 -22.66 -36.33
C THR A 193 -15.47 -22.43 -37.71
N LEU A 194 -14.42 -21.61 -37.80
CA LEU A 194 -13.68 -21.36 -39.03
C LEU A 194 -12.46 -22.27 -39.07
N ALA A 195 -12.43 -23.18 -40.03
CA ALA A 195 -11.33 -24.12 -40.24
C ALA A 195 -10.29 -23.53 -41.19
N GLY A 196 -9.03 -23.91 -40.97
CA GLY A 196 -7.89 -23.55 -41.80
C GLY A 196 -8.03 -24.05 -43.24
N MET A 197 -7.69 -23.18 -44.18
CA MET A 197 -7.66 -23.47 -45.61
C MET A 197 -6.25 -23.94 -46.03
N PRO A 198 -6.02 -24.43 -47.26
CA PRO A 198 -4.70 -24.95 -47.68
C PRO A 198 -3.53 -23.98 -47.49
N VAL A 199 -3.77 -22.67 -47.52
CA VAL A 199 -2.77 -21.61 -47.26
C VAL A 199 -2.32 -21.60 -45.80
N ALA A 200 -3.19 -22.01 -44.87
CA ALA A 200 -2.94 -22.05 -43.43
C ALA A 200 -3.74 -23.19 -42.77
N PRO A 201 -3.33 -24.47 -42.94
CA PRO A 201 -4.13 -25.63 -42.53
C PRO A 201 -4.30 -25.76 -41.00
N THR A 202 -3.41 -25.14 -40.23
CA THR A 202 -3.46 -25.11 -38.75
C THR A 202 -4.23 -23.90 -38.20
N ALA A 203 -4.69 -23.01 -39.07
CA ALA A 203 -5.43 -21.83 -38.67
C ALA A 203 -6.82 -22.21 -38.12
N ARG A 204 -7.23 -21.61 -37.01
CA ARG A 204 -8.53 -21.81 -36.37
C ARG A 204 -9.01 -20.51 -35.76
N ALA A 205 -10.26 -20.18 -36.05
CA ALA A 205 -10.97 -19.07 -35.43
C ALA A 205 -12.44 -19.47 -35.21
N LYS A 206 -13.14 -18.69 -34.41
CA LYS A 206 -14.56 -18.86 -34.13
C LYS A 206 -15.26 -17.53 -34.29
N VAL A 207 -16.43 -17.57 -34.92
CA VAL A 207 -17.31 -16.42 -35.06
C VAL A 207 -18.55 -16.66 -34.22
N LEU A 208 -18.94 -15.67 -33.43
CA LEU A 208 -20.20 -15.65 -32.70
C LEU A 208 -21.11 -14.65 -33.39
N TYR A 209 -22.21 -15.14 -33.96
CA TYR A 209 -23.14 -14.31 -34.72
C TYR A 209 -24.53 -14.32 -34.09
N ASN A 210 -25.06 -13.14 -33.79
CA ASN A 210 -26.43 -12.96 -33.34
C ASN A 210 -27.28 -12.37 -34.49
N PRO A 211 -28.17 -13.14 -35.12
CA PRO A 211 -28.98 -12.66 -36.24
C PRO A 211 -30.02 -11.61 -35.83
N ALA A 212 -30.47 -11.60 -34.57
CA ALA A 212 -31.45 -10.63 -34.08
C ALA A 212 -30.84 -9.24 -33.89
N THR A 213 -29.64 -9.18 -33.31
CA THR A 213 -28.93 -7.91 -33.05
C THR A 213 -27.93 -7.54 -34.14
N ARG A 214 -27.70 -8.45 -35.11
CA ARG A 214 -26.71 -8.33 -36.19
C ARG A 214 -25.26 -8.27 -35.70
N LYS A 215 -25.01 -8.53 -34.42
CA LYS A 215 -23.69 -8.45 -33.82
C LYS A 215 -22.86 -9.67 -34.19
N VAL A 216 -21.62 -9.41 -34.58
CA VAL A 216 -20.62 -10.41 -34.91
C VAL A 216 -19.44 -10.20 -33.98
N TYR A 217 -18.97 -11.28 -33.36
CA TYR A 217 -17.73 -11.30 -32.59
C TYR A 217 -16.79 -12.38 -33.14
N VAL A 218 -15.49 -12.11 -33.07
CA VAL A 218 -14.45 -13.06 -33.48
C VAL A 218 -13.60 -13.40 -32.28
N ASP A 219 -13.43 -14.70 -32.07
CA ASP A 219 -12.51 -15.33 -31.12
C ASP A 219 -11.45 -16.10 -31.93
N VAL A 220 -10.18 -15.74 -31.75
CA VAL A 220 -9.08 -16.37 -32.49
C VAL A 220 -8.40 -17.40 -31.62
N HIS A 221 -8.31 -18.63 -32.11
CA HIS A 221 -7.58 -19.68 -31.41
C HIS A 221 -6.14 -19.82 -31.94
N SER A 222 -5.97 -19.83 -33.25
CA SER A 222 -4.64 -19.91 -33.88
C SER A 222 -4.68 -19.30 -35.27
N LEU A 223 -4.03 -18.16 -35.48
CA LEU A 223 -3.83 -17.58 -36.81
C LEU A 223 -2.33 -17.31 -37.03
N PRO A 224 -1.78 -17.55 -38.23
CA PRO A 224 -0.43 -17.12 -38.56
C PRO A 224 -0.30 -15.60 -38.43
N THR A 225 0.86 -15.11 -37.99
CA THR A 225 1.14 -13.67 -37.99
C THR A 225 1.09 -13.14 -39.43
N PRO A 226 0.27 -12.12 -39.73
CA PRO A 226 0.22 -11.57 -41.07
C PRO A 226 1.55 -10.88 -41.43
N PRO A 227 1.95 -10.85 -42.71
CA PRO A 227 3.13 -10.12 -43.16
C PRO A 227 3.06 -8.62 -42.81
N SER A 228 4.21 -7.95 -42.78
CA SER A 228 4.26 -6.50 -42.53
C SER A 228 3.39 -5.73 -43.53
N GLY A 229 2.60 -4.78 -43.02
CA GLY A 229 1.65 -4.00 -43.81
C GLY A 229 0.32 -4.70 -44.11
N LYS A 230 0.12 -5.94 -43.65
CA LYS A 230 -1.10 -6.72 -43.87
C LYS A 230 -1.87 -7.00 -42.58
N GLN A 231 -3.17 -7.22 -42.72
CA GLN A 231 -4.08 -7.44 -41.62
C GLN A 231 -5.20 -8.40 -42.04
N TYR A 232 -5.74 -9.15 -41.09
CA TYR A 232 -6.88 -10.01 -41.35
C TYR A 232 -8.16 -9.20 -41.52
N GLN A 233 -8.96 -9.55 -42.53
CA GLN A 233 -10.31 -9.04 -42.74
C GLN A 233 -11.32 -10.18 -42.63
N LEU A 234 -12.40 -9.97 -41.89
CA LEU A 234 -13.52 -10.89 -41.82
C LEU A 234 -14.55 -10.53 -42.88
N TRP A 235 -15.08 -11.57 -43.52
CA TRP A 235 -16.13 -11.50 -44.51
C TRP A 235 -17.32 -12.34 -44.06
N ALA A 236 -18.51 -11.75 -44.13
CA ALA A 236 -19.76 -12.50 -44.09
C ALA A 236 -20.20 -12.82 -45.51
N LEU A 237 -20.55 -14.07 -45.79
CA LEU A 237 -21.01 -14.51 -47.09
C LEU A 237 -22.53 -14.65 -47.06
N ASP A 238 -23.23 -13.77 -47.78
CA ASP A 238 -24.68 -13.83 -47.94
C ASP A 238 -25.01 -14.20 -49.39
N ASN A 239 -25.60 -15.38 -49.61
CA ASN A 239 -25.82 -15.95 -50.94
C ASN A 239 -24.56 -15.94 -51.83
N GLY A 240 -23.40 -16.20 -51.24
CA GLY A 240 -22.10 -16.18 -51.92
C GLY A 240 -21.52 -14.79 -52.18
N LYS A 241 -22.23 -13.71 -51.83
CA LYS A 241 -21.71 -12.34 -51.92
C LYS A 241 -20.96 -12.00 -50.62
N PRO A 242 -19.69 -11.56 -50.71
CA PRO A 242 -18.94 -11.13 -49.55
C PRO A 242 -19.40 -9.75 -49.07
N ILE A 243 -19.67 -9.65 -47.78
CA ILE A 243 -19.97 -8.43 -47.03
C ILE A 243 -18.80 -8.21 -46.08
N ASP A 244 -18.22 -7.01 -46.13
CA ASP A 244 -17.15 -6.61 -45.22
C ASP A 244 -17.65 -6.58 -43.77
N ALA A 245 -17.17 -7.54 -42.97
CA ALA A 245 -17.45 -7.60 -41.54
C ALA A 245 -16.36 -6.90 -40.71
N GLY A 246 -15.32 -6.34 -41.34
CA GLY A 246 -14.31 -5.49 -40.72
C GLY A 246 -12.96 -6.16 -40.50
N MET A 247 -12.00 -5.33 -40.06
CA MET A 247 -10.60 -5.72 -39.86
C MET A 247 -10.35 -6.21 -38.43
N LEU A 248 -9.52 -7.23 -38.30
CA LEU A 248 -9.15 -7.83 -37.03
C LEU A 248 -7.93 -7.11 -36.45
N ALA A 249 -8.02 -6.61 -35.22
CA ALA A 249 -6.90 -5.97 -34.54
C ALA A 249 -5.77 -6.97 -34.26
N ALA A 250 -4.52 -6.48 -34.23
CA ALA A 250 -3.34 -7.32 -34.03
C ALA A 250 -3.37 -8.10 -32.69
N ALA A 251 -3.86 -7.46 -31.62
CA ALA A 251 -4.02 -8.10 -30.32
C ALA A 251 -5.04 -9.27 -30.35
N THR A 252 -6.15 -9.10 -31.07
CA THR A 252 -7.14 -10.16 -31.28
C THR A 252 -6.57 -11.30 -32.11
N ALA A 253 -5.81 -10.98 -33.17
CA ALA A 253 -5.19 -11.99 -34.03
C ALA A 253 -4.17 -12.87 -33.27
N ALA A 254 -3.58 -12.37 -32.17
CA ALA A 254 -2.71 -13.12 -31.29
C ALA A 254 -3.45 -14.09 -30.35
N GLY A 255 -4.78 -14.01 -30.27
CA GLY A 255 -5.62 -14.89 -29.44
C GLY A 255 -5.93 -14.36 -28.04
N ASP A 256 -5.69 -13.07 -27.77
CA ASP A 256 -5.79 -12.51 -26.41
C ASP A 256 -7.20 -12.04 -26.02
N SER A 257 -8.11 -11.88 -26.97
CA SER A 257 -9.42 -11.26 -26.72
C SER A 257 -10.47 -11.58 -27.78
N LEU A 258 -11.75 -11.47 -27.39
CA LEU A 258 -12.89 -11.39 -28.29
C LEU A 258 -13.03 -9.98 -28.87
N GLN A 259 -13.10 -9.85 -30.19
CA GLN A 259 -13.32 -8.57 -30.87
C GLN A 259 -14.71 -8.48 -31.47
N GLN A 260 -15.40 -7.35 -31.22
CA GLN A 260 -16.62 -7.01 -31.94
C GLN A 260 -16.28 -6.53 -33.35
N MET A 261 -16.98 -7.10 -34.32
CA MET A 261 -16.86 -6.80 -35.74
C MET A 261 -17.99 -5.87 -36.20
N LYS A 262 -18.01 -5.50 -37.48
CA LYS A 262 -19.11 -4.72 -38.07
C LYS A 262 -20.42 -5.51 -38.00
N ASP A 263 -21.52 -4.79 -37.95
CA ASP A 263 -22.85 -5.40 -37.92
C ASP A 263 -23.15 -6.08 -39.26
N VAL A 264 -23.64 -7.32 -39.21
CA VAL A 264 -23.94 -8.14 -40.38
C VAL A 264 -25.41 -8.52 -40.38
N ALA A 265 -26.13 -8.07 -41.41
CA ALA A 265 -27.58 -8.28 -41.50
C ALA A 265 -27.97 -9.75 -41.75
N SER A 266 -27.20 -10.45 -42.57
CA SER A 266 -27.39 -11.86 -42.92
C SER A 266 -26.03 -12.46 -43.26
N ALA A 267 -25.85 -13.73 -42.94
CA ALA A 267 -24.72 -14.54 -43.37
C ALA A 267 -25.19 -15.99 -43.53
N GLN A 268 -24.48 -16.76 -44.34
CA GLN A 268 -24.58 -18.23 -44.42
C GLN A 268 -23.23 -18.89 -44.13
N ALA A 269 -22.15 -18.12 -44.28
CA ALA A 269 -20.80 -18.54 -43.98
C ALA A 269 -19.97 -17.31 -43.61
N PHE A 270 -18.84 -17.55 -42.95
CA PHE A 270 -17.84 -16.56 -42.65
C PHE A 270 -16.49 -17.01 -43.19
N ALA A 271 -15.68 -16.05 -43.59
CA ALA A 271 -14.35 -16.27 -44.14
C ALA A 271 -13.39 -15.18 -43.66
N MET A 272 -12.11 -15.51 -43.58
CA MET A 272 -11.06 -14.55 -43.24
C MET A 272 -9.94 -14.61 -44.28
N THR A 273 -9.54 -13.44 -44.76
CA THR A 273 -8.43 -13.28 -45.71
C THR A 273 -7.37 -12.36 -45.11
N VAL A 274 -6.13 -12.48 -45.61
CA VAL A 274 -5.07 -11.49 -45.33
C VAL A 274 -5.13 -10.42 -46.40
N GLU A 275 -5.42 -9.19 -46.00
CA GLU A 275 -5.57 -8.02 -46.87
C GLU A 275 -4.54 -6.94 -46.50
N GLU A 276 -4.39 -5.92 -47.34
CA GLU A 276 -3.56 -4.75 -47.02
C GLU A 276 -4.14 -3.97 -45.83
N ALA A 277 -3.30 -3.24 -45.11
CA ALA A 277 -3.75 -2.38 -44.01
C ALA A 277 -4.82 -1.40 -44.50
N GLY A 278 -5.98 -1.38 -43.82
CA GLY A 278 -7.17 -0.64 -44.26
C GLY A 278 -8.24 -1.49 -44.96
N GLY A 279 -7.90 -2.72 -45.35
CA GLY A 279 -8.82 -3.70 -45.93
C GLY A 279 -9.00 -3.56 -47.44
N SER A 280 -9.77 -4.50 -47.99
CA SER A 280 -10.11 -4.59 -49.40
C SER A 280 -11.62 -4.41 -49.61
N ALA A 281 -12.03 -4.07 -50.84
CA ALA A 281 -13.45 -4.00 -51.21
C ALA A 281 -14.05 -5.40 -51.46
N ASN A 282 -13.23 -6.35 -51.90
CA ASN A 282 -13.59 -7.75 -52.12
C ASN A 282 -12.50 -8.66 -51.53
N PRO A 283 -12.86 -9.88 -51.10
CA PRO A 283 -11.91 -10.82 -50.52
C PRO A 283 -10.88 -11.29 -51.56
N THR A 284 -9.61 -11.28 -51.15
CA THR A 284 -8.51 -11.84 -51.93
C THR A 284 -8.51 -13.37 -51.77
N MET A 285 -9.04 -14.09 -52.75
CA MET A 285 -9.24 -15.55 -52.66
C MET A 285 -7.94 -16.36 -52.50
N SER A 286 -6.81 -15.84 -52.96
CA SER A 286 -5.49 -16.47 -52.79
C SER A 286 -4.95 -16.37 -51.36
N THR A 287 -5.49 -15.47 -50.53
CA THR A 287 -5.10 -15.29 -49.13
C THR A 287 -6.18 -15.77 -48.14
N LEU A 288 -7.16 -16.53 -48.64
CA LEU A 288 -8.20 -17.15 -47.83
C LEU A 288 -7.55 -18.10 -46.81
N THR A 289 -7.64 -17.71 -45.53
CA THR A 289 -6.91 -18.34 -44.43
C THR A 289 -7.82 -19.29 -43.66
N VAL A 290 -9.03 -18.84 -43.32
CA VAL A 290 -10.03 -19.67 -42.65
C VAL A 290 -11.42 -19.45 -43.23
N MET A 291 -12.26 -20.47 -43.18
CA MET A 291 -13.66 -20.41 -43.61
C MET A 291 -14.53 -21.37 -42.77
N GLY A 292 -15.78 -20.99 -42.55
CA GLY A 292 -16.77 -21.83 -41.89
C GLY A 292 -18.17 -21.51 -42.37
N LYS A 293 -19.00 -22.53 -42.53
CA LYS A 293 -20.43 -22.39 -42.82
C LYS A 293 -21.22 -22.47 -41.53
N MET A 294 -22.35 -21.77 -41.48
CA MET A 294 -23.30 -21.85 -40.37
C MET A 294 -24.12 -23.13 -40.42
#